data_AF-A0A939VGS8-F1
#
_entry.id   AF-A0A939VGS8-F1
#
_cell.length_a   1.000
_cell.length_b   1.000
_cell.length_c   1.000
_cell.angle_alpha   90.00
_cell.angle_beta   90.00
_cell.angle_gamma   90.00
#
_symmetry.space_group_name_H-M   'P 1'
#
loop_
_entity.id
_entity.type
_entity.pdbx_description
1 polymer ?
#
loop_
_entity_poly.entity_id
_entity_poly.type
_entity_poly.pdbx_seq_one_letter_code
_entity_poly.pdbx_strand_id
1 'polypeptide(L)'
;MFIVKSYLLAVILCFVTMLCWGSWGNTQKLAAKTWRYELFYWDYVIGMVLFSLLLAFTAGSIGAEGRPFVQDLGQASWSSIGWVLLGAVVFNVSNILLSASTSIAGLAVAFPLGVGIALVMGVLNNLLLHPTAGQNTTLLWIGVALVVVAVICNGVASGKVSNEQRDPKQNRKGIILAVLAGLIMSFFSALVYNGVDLDNFAAPAAGKLTPYTAMVIFALGVFLSNFIVNTIVMKKPFVGTPVSYKQYFAGNFKTHLVGILGGCIWALGTSLNYIAAGKAGAAVSYALGQGAPMIAAIWGVFIWKEFKGAKKGVNLLLTLMFVLFITGLGLIVVAGN
;
A
#
# COMPACT_ATOMS: atom_id res chain seq x y z
N MET A 1 -10.62 -2.17 -22.32
CA MET A 1 -9.60 -1.97 -21.26
C MET A 1 -8.48 -3.01 -21.35
N PHE A 2 -7.32 -2.75 -20.74
CA PHE A 2 -6.23 -3.71 -20.59
C PHE A 2 -6.58 -4.74 -19.50
N ILE A 3 -6.41 -6.03 -19.81
CA ILE A 3 -6.72 -7.15 -18.92
C ILE A 3 -5.55 -8.14 -18.97
N VAL A 4 -5.20 -8.69 -17.81
CA VAL A 4 -4.15 -9.71 -17.68
C VAL A 4 -4.70 -11.07 -18.10
N LYS A 5 -4.03 -11.72 -19.05
CA LYS A 5 -4.47 -13.02 -19.60
C LYS A 5 -3.69 -14.22 -19.05
N SER A 6 -2.50 -14.02 -18.49
CA SER A 6 -1.64 -15.10 -17.98
C SER A 6 -1.23 -14.87 -16.54
N TYR A 7 -1.01 -15.97 -15.81
CA TYR A 7 -0.54 -15.93 -14.43
C TYR A 7 0.83 -15.26 -14.29
N LEU A 8 1.77 -15.57 -15.20
CA LEU A 8 3.11 -14.95 -15.20
C LEU A 8 3.02 -13.42 -15.29
N LEU A 9 2.17 -12.88 -16.16
CA LEU A 9 1.99 -11.44 -16.26
C LEU A 9 1.38 -10.87 -14.98
N ALA A 10 0.42 -11.57 -14.36
CA ALA A 10 -0.15 -11.16 -13.07
C ALA A 10 0.93 -11.07 -11.98
N VAL A 11 1.82 -12.05 -11.93
CA VAL A 11 2.97 -12.07 -11.01
C VAL A 11 3.91 -10.90 -11.29
N ILE A 12 4.27 -10.63 -12.54
CA ILE A 12 5.11 -9.47 -12.92
C ILE A 12 4.46 -8.16 -12.44
N LEU A 13 3.15 -8.00 -12.66
CA LEU A 13 2.44 -6.82 -12.18
C LEU A 13 2.45 -6.71 -10.65
N CYS A 14 2.31 -7.83 -9.93
CA CYS A 14 2.45 -7.85 -8.47
C CYS A 14 3.87 -7.48 -8.00
N PHE A 15 4.91 -7.87 -8.75
CA PHE A 15 6.28 -7.39 -8.50
C PHE A 15 6.39 -5.87 -8.70
N VAL A 16 5.75 -5.30 -9.72
CA VAL A 16 5.71 -3.84 -9.90
C VAL A 16 4.91 -3.16 -8.79
N THR A 17 3.80 -3.76 -8.34
CA THR A 17 3.06 -3.31 -7.14
C THR A 17 3.97 -3.23 -5.93
N MET A 18 4.74 -4.29 -5.67
CA MET A 18 5.67 -4.36 -4.56
C MET A 18 6.72 -3.25 -4.63
N LEU A 19 7.26 -2.98 -5.83
CA LEU A 19 8.18 -1.86 -6.07
C LEU A 19 7.53 -0.52 -5.75
N CYS A 20 6.30 -0.31 -6.20
CA CYS A 20 5.54 0.92 -5.97
C CYS A 20 5.23 1.14 -4.48
N TRP A 21 4.64 0.14 -3.83
CA TRP A 21 4.26 0.19 -2.41
C TRP A 21 5.47 0.31 -1.47
N GLY A 22 6.61 -0.27 -1.82
CA GLY A 22 7.84 -0.10 -1.06
C GLY A 22 8.58 1.22 -1.35
N SER A 23 8.21 1.93 -2.42
CA SER A 23 8.91 3.14 -2.86
C SER A 23 8.21 4.44 -2.49
N TRP A 24 6.87 4.48 -2.39
CA TRP A 24 6.15 5.74 -2.15
C TRP A 24 6.59 6.43 -0.86
N GLY A 25 6.88 5.67 0.22
CA GLY A 25 7.34 6.22 1.50
C GLY A 25 8.67 7.00 1.40
N ASN A 26 9.47 6.75 0.37
CA ASN A 26 10.68 7.54 0.11
C ASN A 26 10.37 8.96 -0.32
N THR A 27 9.24 9.19 -1.01
CA THR A 27 8.80 10.55 -1.37
C THR A 27 8.43 11.35 -0.12
N GLN A 28 7.78 10.72 0.86
CA GLN A 28 7.52 11.34 2.16
C GLN A 28 8.85 11.68 2.86
N LYS A 29 9.80 10.73 2.89
CA LYS A 29 11.12 10.96 3.49
C LYS A 29 11.91 12.07 2.79
N LEU A 30 11.81 12.18 1.47
CA LEU A 30 12.40 13.26 0.67
C LEU A 30 11.80 14.62 1.04
N ALA A 31 10.48 14.68 1.21
CA ALA A 31 9.75 15.91 1.55
C ALA A 31 9.93 16.32 3.03
N ALA A 32 10.17 15.35 3.93
CA ALA A 32 10.15 15.51 5.40
C ALA A 32 11.05 16.62 5.95
N LYS A 33 12.09 17.05 5.22
CA LYS A 33 12.97 18.16 5.64
C LYS A 33 12.24 19.49 5.76
N THR A 34 11.24 19.72 4.91
CA THR A 34 10.55 21.02 4.80
C THR A 34 9.02 20.89 4.79
N TRP A 35 8.52 19.68 4.56
CA TRP A 35 7.10 19.40 4.42
C TRP A 35 6.68 18.36 5.44
N ARG A 36 5.79 18.76 6.35
CA ARG A 36 5.25 17.84 7.35
C ARG A 36 4.36 16.80 6.71
N TYR A 37 4.27 15.63 7.34
CA TYR A 37 3.52 14.50 6.79
C TYR A 37 2.03 14.85 6.57
N GLU A 38 1.41 15.69 7.42
CA GLU A 38 0.00 16.08 7.24
C GLU A 38 -0.22 16.88 5.95
N LEU A 39 0.75 17.74 5.59
CA LEU A 39 0.71 18.55 4.38
C LEU A 39 1.07 17.70 3.15
N PHE A 40 2.11 16.88 3.27
CA PHE A 40 2.49 15.90 2.25
C PHE A 40 1.33 14.96 1.91
N TYR A 41 0.54 14.56 2.90
CA TYR A 41 -0.54 13.61 2.70
C TYR A 41 -1.65 14.17 1.79
N TRP A 42 -1.89 15.49 1.80
CA TRP A 42 -2.78 16.11 0.81
C TRP A 42 -2.27 15.94 -0.62
N ASP A 43 -0.97 16.18 -0.83
CA ASP A 43 -0.34 16.02 -2.15
C ASP A 43 -0.40 14.57 -2.62
N TYR A 44 -0.11 13.64 -1.71
CA TYR A 44 -0.21 12.19 -1.94
C TYR A 44 -1.62 11.79 -2.40
N VAL A 45 -2.66 12.24 -1.71
CA VAL A 45 -4.04 11.89 -2.07
C VAL A 45 -4.45 12.53 -3.40
N ILE A 46 -4.01 13.76 -3.69
CA ILE A 46 -4.23 14.39 -5.00
C ILE A 46 -3.55 13.58 -6.10
N GLY A 47 -2.30 13.15 -5.90
CA GLY A 47 -1.58 12.30 -6.84
C GLY A 47 -2.32 10.98 -7.12
N MET A 48 -2.93 10.37 -6.10
CA MET A 48 -3.75 9.17 -6.30
C MET A 48 -4.96 9.42 -7.21
N VAL A 49 -5.65 10.55 -7.03
CA VAL A 49 -6.81 10.91 -7.86
C VAL A 49 -6.37 11.18 -9.31
N LEU A 50 -5.34 11.99 -9.50
CA LEU A 50 -4.83 12.32 -10.83
C LEU A 50 -4.38 11.08 -11.60
N PHE A 51 -3.64 10.20 -10.93
CA PHE A 51 -3.11 8.99 -11.58
C PHE A 51 -4.19 7.93 -11.83
N SER A 52 -5.16 7.77 -10.93
CA SER A 52 -6.27 6.84 -11.15
C SER A 52 -7.15 7.28 -12.33
N LEU A 53 -7.42 8.58 -12.48
CA LEU A 53 -8.13 9.13 -13.65
C LEU A 53 -7.32 8.91 -14.94
N LEU A 54 -6.02 9.19 -14.91
CA LEU A 54 -5.13 8.93 -16.06
C LEU A 54 -5.23 7.46 -16.49
N LEU A 55 -5.11 6.51 -15.56
CA LEU A 55 -5.21 5.09 -15.86
C LEU A 55 -6.61 4.70 -16.37
N ALA A 56 -7.68 5.21 -15.77
CA ALA A 56 -9.05 4.86 -16.15
C ALA A 56 -9.40 5.32 -17.58
N PHE A 57 -8.97 6.53 -17.96
CA PHE A 57 -9.16 7.05 -19.32
C PHE A 57 -8.16 6.50 -20.35
N THR A 58 -7.07 5.89 -19.91
CA THR A 58 -6.09 5.24 -20.79
C THR A 58 -6.24 3.72 -20.76
N ALA A 59 -5.46 2.99 -19.97
CA ALA A 59 -5.51 1.53 -19.89
C ALA A 59 -6.92 0.99 -19.57
N GLY A 60 -7.72 1.72 -18.79
CA GLY A 60 -9.10 1.39 -18.45
C GLY A 60 -10.12 1.61 -19.57
N SER A 61 -9.76 2.27 -20.67
CA SER A 61 -10.69 2.62 -21.75
C SER A 61 -10.18 2.31 -23.16
N ILE A 62 -8.87 2.21 -23.34
CA ILE A 62 -8.20 1.88 -24.61
C ILE A 62 -7.93 0.37 -24.62
N GLY A 63 -8.86 -0.42 -25.18
CA GLY A 63 -8.68 -1.86 -25.38
C GLY A 63 -9.96 -2.55 -25.87
N ALA A 64 -9.81 -3.74 -26.46
CA ALA A 64 -10.90 -4.47 -27.12
C ALA A 64 -11.80 -5.30 -26.18
N GLU A 65 -11.37 -5.56 -24.94
CA GLU A 65 -12.09 -6.39 -23.97
C GLU A 65 -12.51 -5.59 -22.73
N GLY A 66 -13.50 -6.09 -21.99
CA GLY A 66 -14.03 -5.43 -20.80
C GLY A 66 -14.83 -4.17 -21.13
N ARG A 67 -15.16 -3.44 -20.08
CA ARG A 67 -16.00 -2.24 -20.17
C ARG A 67 -15.16 -0.97 -20.00
N PRO A 68 -15.26 0.03 -20.90
CA PRO A 68 -14.60 1.33 -20.72
C PRO A 68 -15.10 2.07 -19.47
N PHE A 69 -14.23 2.88 -18.87
CA PHE A 69 -14.46 3.54 -17.58
C PHE A 69 -15.82 4.26 -17.47
N VAL A 70 -16.17 5.11 -18.45
CA VAL A 70 -17.40 5.91 -18.39
C VAL A 70 -18.65 5.03 -18.41
N GLN A 71 -18.65 3.98 -19.23
CA GLN A 71 -19.75 3.02 -19.30
C GLN A 71 -19.83 2.19 -18.00
N ASP A 72 -18.67 1.83 -17.43
CA ASP A 72 -18.58 1.05 -16.20
C ASP A 72 -19.09 1.80 -14.98
N LEU A 73 -18.74 3.09 -14.89
CA LEU A 73 -19.28 3.98 -13.89
C LEU A 73 -20.81 4.16 -14.04
N GLY A 74 -21.30 4.31 -15.28
CA GLY A 74 -22.72 4.53 -15.56
C GLY A 74 -23.64 3.37 -15.17
N GLN A 75 -23.13 2.14 -15.14
CA GLN A 75 -23.92 0.96 -14.75
C GLN A 75 -23.65 0.48 -13.31
N ALA A 76 -22.67 1.07 -12.62
CA ALA A 76 -22.22 0.58 -11.33
C ALA A 76 -23.35 0.64 -10.28
N SER A 77 -23.53 -0.45 -9.53
CA SER A 77 -24.51 -0.49 -8.45
C SER A 77 -24.02 0.33 -7.25
N TRP A 78 -24.95 1.00 -6.56
CA TRP A 78 -24.64 1.72 -5.32
C TRP A 78 -24.02 0.84 -4.23
N SER A 79 -24.37 -0.45 -4.20
CA SER A 79 -23.74 -1.43 -3.31
C SER A 79 -22.25 -1.59 -3.61
N SER A 80 -21.89 -1.77 -4.88
CA SER A 80 -20.49 -1.92 -5.29
C SER A 80 -19.68 -0.66 -5.03
N ILE A 81 -20.25 0.51 -5.35
CA ILE A 81 -19.65 1.81 -5.03
C ILE A 81 -19.44 1.95 -3.51
N GLY A 82 -20.44 1.60 -2.71
CA GLY A 82 -20.39 1.69 -1.25
C GLY A 82 -19.28 0.85 -0.63
N TRP A 83 -19.08 -0.38 -1.11
CA TRP A 83 -17.99 -1.25 -0.65
C TRP A 83 -16.60 -0.67 -0.97
N VAL A 84 -16.41 -0.15 -2.18
CA VAL A 84 -15.15 0.47 -2.59
C VAL A 84 -14.88 1.74 -1.78
N LEU A 85 -15.90 2.58 -1.54
CA LEU A 85 -15.78 3.77 -0.69
C LEU A 85 -15.44 3.41 0.75
N LEU A 86 -16.07 2.37 1.32
CA LEU A 86 -15.74 1.89 2.67
C LEU A 86 -14.29 1.43 2.76
N GLY A 87 -13.84 0.63 1.77
CA GLY A 87 -12.43 0.24 1.65
C GLY A 87 -11.49 1.45 1.58
N ALA A 88 -11.88 2.50 0.84
CA ALA A 88 -11.11 3.74 0.73
C ALA A 88 -10.99 4.49 2.05
N VAL A 89 -12.07 4.60 2.83
CA VAL A 89 -12.04 5.24 4.16
C VAL A 89 -11.14 4.46 5.13
N VAL A 90 -11.29 3.13 5.16
CA VAL A 90 -10.46 2.23 5.98
C VAL A 90 -8.97 2.36 5.61
N PHE A 91 -8.67 2.36 4.32
CA PHE A 91 -7.32 2.61 3.83
C PHE A 91 -6.83 3.99 4.24
N ASN A 92 -7.63 5.04 4.07
CA ASN A 92 -7.19 6.40 4.34
C ASN A 92 -6.81 6.60 5.82
N VAL A 93 -7.66 6.13 6.74
CA VAL A 93 -7.38 6.18 8.18
C VAL A 93 -6.09 5.44 8.50
N SER A 94 -5.97 4.19 8.04
CA SER A 94 -4.77 3.39 8.31
C SER A 94 -3.50 3.97 7.71
N ASN A 95 -3.57 4.51 6.50
CA ASN A 95 -2.40 5.07 5.81
C ASN A 95 -1.95 6.41 6.41
N ILE A 96 -2.84 7.23 6.96
CA ILE A 96 -2.47 8.40 7.77
C ILE A 96 -1.76 7.95 9.06
N LEU A 97 -2.28 6.93 9.75
CA LEU A 97 -1.62 6.39 10.95
C LEU A 97 -0.23 5.84 10.63
N LEU A 98 -0.07 5.17 9.48
CA LEU A 98 1.24 4.70 8.99
C LEU A 98 2.17 5.87 8.65
N SER A 99 1.66 6.91 7.98
CA SER A 99 2.42 8.14 7.64
C SER A 99 2.87 8.89 8.90
N ALA A 100 2.01 8.97 9.91
CA ALA A 100 2.35 9.52 11.22
C ALA A 100 3.39 8.64 11.93
N SER A 101 3.18 7.32 11.97
CA SER A 101 4.11 6.38 12.58
C SER A 101 5.51 6.45 11.94
N THR A 102 5.59 6.49 10.61
CA THR A 102 6.86 6.62 9.88
C THR A 102 7.57 7.94 10.17
N SER A 103 6.83 9.04 10.38
CA SER A 103 7.42 10.32 10.79
C SER A 103 7.99 10.30 12.22
N ILE A 104 7.48 9.43 13.10
CA ILE A 104 7.83 9.37 14.52
C ILE A 104 8.87 8.27 14.80
N ALA A 105 8.56 7.04 14.42
CA ALA A 105 9.39 5.85 14.63
C ALA A 105 10.37 5.59 13.47
N GLY A 106 10.25 6.32 12.36
CA GLY A 106 11.06 6.12 11.17
C GLY A 106 10.55 4.98 10.29
N LEU A 107 10.90 5.04 9.00
CA LEU A 107 10.48 4.07 8.00
C LEU A 107 10.92 2.63 8.36
N ALA A 108 12.14 2.51 8.88
CA ALA A 108 12.75 1.23 9.23
C ALA A 108 12.03 0.45 10.36
N VAL A 109 11.21 1.13 11.18
CA VAL A 109 10.44 0.48 12.27
C VAL A 109 8.95 0.43 11.93
N ALA A 110 8.37 1.55 11.51
CA ALA A 110 6.93 1.67 11.28
C ALA A 110 6.45 0.81 10.11
N PHE A 111 7.20 0.80 9.01
CA PHE A 111 6.79 0.12 7.79
C PHE A 111 6.79 -1.41 7.96
N PRO A 112 7.87 -2.05 8.46
CA PRO A 112 7.85 -3.49 8.71
C PRO A 112 6.73 -3.90 9.67
N LEU A 113 6.54 -3.18 10.77
CA LEU A 113 5.52 -3.54 11.75
C LEU A 113 4.09 -3.39 11.20
N GLY A 114 3.75 -2.24 10.63
CA GLY A 114 2.40 -2.00 10.10
C GLY A 114 2.09 -2.88 8.90
N VAL A 115 3.01 -2.95 7.93
CA VAL A 115 2.82 -3.74 6.72
C VAL A 115 2.84 -5.24 7.01
N GLY A 116 3.69 -5.71 7.92
CA GLY A 116 3.74 -7.12 8.32
C GLY A 116 2.44 -7.61 8.93
N ILE A 117 1.79 -6.79 9.78
CA ILE A 117 0.47 -7.11 10.34
C ILE A 117 -0.59 -7.09 9.23
N ALA A 118 -0.57 -6.07 8.37
CA ALA A 118 -1.50 -5.95 7.25
C ALA A 118 -1.38 -7.13 6.27
N LEU A 119 -0.18 -7.68 6.08
CA LEU A 119 0.07 -8.87 5.28
C LEU A 119 -0.67 -10.09 5.81
N VAL A 120 -0.43 -10.48 7.07
CA VAL A 120 -1.00 -11.71 7.64
C VAL A 120 -2.52 -11.63 7.67
N MET A 121 -3.04 -10.55 8.24
CA MET A 121 -4.48 -10.37 8.39
C MET A 121 -5.17 -10.11 7.06
N GLY A 122 -4.52 -9.40 6.14
CA GLY A 122 -5.10 -9.12 4.83
C GLY A 122 -5.13 -10.35 3.92
N VAL A 123 -4.11 -11.23 3.99
CA VAL A 123 -4.17 -12.54 3.32
C VAL A 123 -5.31 -13.37 3.89
N LEU A 124 -5.46 -13.42 5.22
CA LEU A 124 -6.57 -14.11 5.86
C LEU A 124 -7.93 -13.57 5.37
N ASN A 125 -8.12 -12.25 5.42
CA ASN A 125 -9.37 -11.61 5.00
C ASN A 125 -9.69 -11.90 3.52
N ASN A 126 -8.70 -11.85 2.64
CA ASN A 126 -8.91 -12.13 1.21
C ASN A 126 -9.21 -13.62 0.96
N LEU A 127 -8.60 -14.56 1.69
CA LEU A 127 -8.92 -15.98 1.56
C LEU A 127 -10.35 -16.30 2.04
N LEU A 128 -10.77 -15.68 3.14
CA LEU A 128 -12.09 -15.92 3.73
C LEU A 128 -13.22 -15.32 2.89
N LEU A 129 -12.99 -14.14 2.30
CA LEU A 129 -14.03 -13.40 1.60
C LEU A 129 -14.01 -13.63 0.08
N HIS A 130 -12.85 -13.93 -0.50
CA HIS A 130 -12.64 -14.07 -1.95
C HIS A 130 -11.78 -15.30 -2.27
N PRO A 131 -12.24 -16.52 -1.92
CA PRO A 131 -11.49 -17.74 -2.15
C PRO A 131 -11.23 -17.96 -3.64
N THR A 132 -9.98 -18.26 -4.00
CA THR A 132 -9.58 -18.53 -5.39
C THR A 132 -9.41 -20.03 -5.60
N ALA A 133 -10.11 -20.61 -6.58
CA ALA A 133 -10.00 -22.03 -6.90
C ALA A 133 -8.59 -22.40 -7.38
N GLY A 134 -8.11 -23.59 -7.00
CA GLY A 134 -6.78 -24.08 -7.39
C GLY A 134 -5.61 -23.54 -6.57
N GLN A 135 -5.84 -22.56 -5.69
CA GLN A 135 -4.78 -21.98 -4.87
C GLN A 135 -4.30 -22.94 -3.77
N ASN A 136 -2.98 -23.17 -3.69
CA ASN A 136 -2.36 -23.97 -2.62
C ASN A 136 -2.20 -23.13 -1.34
N THR A 137 -3.21 -23.19 -0.48
CA THR A 137 -3.26 -22.40 0.77
C THR A 137 -2.13 -22.74 1.74
N THR A 138 -1.65 -23.99 1.77
CA THR A 138 -0.52 -24.39 2.62
C THR A 138 0.77 -23.69 2.20
N LEU A 139 1.12 -23.72 0.90
CA LEU A 139 2.32 -23.03 0.40
C LEU A 139 2.21 -21.52 0.60
N LEU A 140 1.02 -20.94 0.41
CA LEU A 140 0.78 -19.54 0.69
C LEU A 140 1.11 -19.19 2.15
N TRP A 141 0.59 -19.96 3.11
CA TRP A 141 0.82 -19.70 4.53
C TRP A 141 2.28 -19.90 4.94
N ILE A 142 2.97 -20.90 4.38
CA ILE A 142 4.42 -21.06 4.58
C ILE A 142 5.17 -19.83 4.04
N GLY A 143 4.82 -19.37 2.83
CA GLY A 143 5.42 -18.18 2.24
C GLY A 143 5.17 -16.92 3.07
N VAL A 144 3.93 -16.72 3.54
CA VAL A 144 3.56 -15.61 4.45
C VAL A 144 4.33 -15.70 5.76
N ALA A 145 4.47 -16.89 6.35
CA ALA A 145 5.24 -17.08 7.59
C ALA A 145 6.71 -16.69 7.41
N LEU A 146 7.33 -17.10 6.29
CA LEU A 146 8.71 -16.70 5.97
C LEU A 146 8.85 -15.18 5.82
N VAL A 147 7.89 -14.54 5.14
CA VAL A 147 7.86 -13.07 5.00
C VAL A 147 7.70 -12.39 6.37
N VAL A 148 6.87 -12.91 7.27
CA VAL A 148 6.72 -12.38 8.63
C VAL A 148 8.03 -12.46 9.40
N VAL A 149 8.74 -13.60 9.34
CA VAL A 149 10.06 -13.73 9.97
C VAL A 149 11.04 -12.73 9.35
N ALA A 150 11.03 -12.53 8.03
CA ALA A 150 11.86 -11.53 7.36
C ALA A 150 11.58 -10.11 7.86
N VAL A 151 10.30 -9.74 7.97
CA VAL A 151 9.84 -8.45 8.51
C VAL A 151 10.34 -8.24 9.95
N ILE A 152 10.29 -9.28 10.78
CA ILE A 152 10.81 -9.24 12.15
C ILE A 152 12.33 -9.02 12.15
N CYS A 153 13.08 -9.74 11.29
CA CYS A 153 14.52 -9.53 11.14
C CYS A 153 14.84 -8.08 10.76
N ASN A 154 14.06 -7.49 9.84
CA ASN A 154 14.21 -6.09 9.45
C ASN A 154 13.96 -5.13 10.64
N GLY A 155 12.86 -5.35 11.38
CA GLY A 155 12.52 -4.54 12.54
C GLY A 155 13.59 -4.58 13.62
N VAL A 156 14.13 -5.77 13.91
CA VAL A 156 15.21 -5.96 14.88
C VAL A 156 16.51 -5.31 14.39
N ALA A 157 16.88 -5.47 13.11
CA ALA A 157 18.05 -4.82 12.53
C ALA A 157 17.95 -3.29 12.66
N SER A 158 16.79 -2.74 12.33
CA SER A 158 16.48 -1.31 12.39
C SER A 158 16.50 -0.76 13.81
N GLY A 159 15.95 -1.51 14.76
CA GLY A 159 16.00 -1.15 16.19
C GLY A 159 17.43 -1.07 16.73
N LYS A 160 18.33 -1.93 16.24
CA LYS A 160 19.76 -1.95 16.65
C LYS A 160 20.60 -0.81 16.09
N VAL A 161 20.13 -0.11 15.05
CA VAL A 161 20.84 1.01 14.41
C VAL A 161 20.12 2.35 14.65
N SER A 162 18.93 2.31 15.23
CA SER A 162 18.22 3.53 15.61
C SER A 162 19.01 4.30 16.69
N ASN A 163 19.34 5.56 16.41
CA ASN A 163 20.06 6.43 17.34
C ASN A 163 19.36 6.48 18.71
N GLU A 164 20.13 6.28 19.78
CA GLU A 164 19.73 6.33 21.20
C GLU A 164 19.14 7.68 21.66
N GLN A 165 19.03 8.67 20.76
CA GLN A 165 18.55 10.02 21.04
C GLN A 165 17.03 10.22 20.86
N ARG A 166 16.26 9.18 20.53
CA ARG A 166 14.80 9.31 20.38
C ARG A 166 14.10 9.23 21.73
N ASP A 167 13.19 10.17 21.98
CA ASP A 167 12.31 10.14 23.17
C ASP A 167 11.58 8.79 23.22
N PRO A 168 11.78 7.98 24.28
CA PRO A 168 11.12 6.68 24.44
C PRO A 168 9.59 6.75 24.34
N LYS A 169 8.98 7.84 24.81
CA LYS A 169 7.52 8.04 24.74
C LYS A 169 7.06 8.22 23.30
N GLN A 170 7.78 9.00 22.51
CA GLN A 170 7.48 9.19 21.09
C GLN A 170 7.68 7.90 20.31
N ASN A 171 8.77 7.17 20.58
CA ASN A 171 9.02 5.89 19.90
C ASN A 171 7.88 4.87 20.17
N ARG A 172 7.46 4.73 21.42
CA ARG A 172 6.31 3.88 21.78
C ARG A 172 5.02 4.32 21.09
N LYS A 173 4.77 5.63 21.00
CA LYS A 173 3.61 6.17 20.27
C LYS A 173 3.64 5.79 18.80
N GLY A 174 4.80 5.94 18.13
CA GLY A 174 4.98 5.54 16.74
C GLY A 174 4.70 4.05 16.52
N ILE A 175 5.21 3.18 17.40
CA ILE A 175 4.96 1.73 17.34
C ILE A 175 3.45 1.41 17.43
N ILE A 176 2.74 2.01 18.40
CA ILE A 176 1.29 1.81 18.55
C ILE A 176 0.54 2.23 17.28
N LEU A 177 0.92 3.38 16.69
CA LEU A 177 0.31 3.85 15.44
C LEU A 177 0.56 2.87 14.27
N ALA A 178 1.75 2.28 14.17
CA ALA A 178 2.04 1.27 13.14
C ALA A 178 1.18 0.01 13.31
N VAL A 179 1.02 -0.49 14.54
CA VAL A 179 0.17 -1.66 14.83
C VAL A 179 -1.27 -1.38 14.45
N LEU A 180 -1.83 -0.25 14.89
CA LEU A 180 -3.19 0.14 14.55
C LEU A 180 -3.37 0.34 13.04
N ALA A 181 -2.40 0.97 12.39
CA ALA A 181 -2.38 1.11 10.93
C ALA A 181 -2.45 -0.27 10.26
N GLY A 182 -1.61 -1.21 10.64
CA GLY A 182 -1.58 -2.55 10.04
C GLY A 182 -2.87 -3.33 10.23
N LEU A 183 -3.44 -3.30 11.44
CA LEU A 183 -4.71 -3.98 11.75
C LEU A 183 -5.86 -3.42 10.90
N ILE A 184 -6.00 -2.08 10.86
CA ILE A 184 -7.07 -1.43 10.09
C ILE A 184 -6.85 -1.64 8.58
N MET A 185 -5.60 -1.50 8.11
CA MET A 185 -5.25 -1.66 6.69
C MET A 185 -5.55 -3.06 6.18
N SER A 186 -5.48 -4.10 7.03
CA SER A 186 -5.75 -5.48 6.60
C SER A 186 -7.13 -5.71 5.95
N PHE A 187 -8.11 -4.83 6.19
CA PHE A 187 -9.46 -4.98 5.67
C PHE A 187 -9.68 -4.33 4.31
N PHE A 188 -8.91 -3.30 3.93
CA PHE A 188 -9.30 -2.45 2.79
C PHE A 188 -9.42 -3.22 1.48
N SER A 189 -8.50 -4.15 1.21
CA SER A 189 -8.46 -4.89 -0.06
C SER A 189 -9.70 -5.76 -0.23
N ALA A 190 -10.05 -6.55 0.79
CA ALA A 190 -11.21 -7.43 0.73
C ALA A 190 -12.53 -6.66 0.63
N LEU A 191 -12.61 -5.48 1.28
CA LEU A 191 -13.75 -4.58 1.15
C LEU A 191 -13.89 -4.05 -0.28
N VAL A 192 -12.79 -3.61 -0.92
CA VAL A 192 -12.82 -3.15 -2.31
C VAL A 192 -13.27 -4.27 -3.24
N TYR A 193 -12.76 -5.49 -3.05
CA TYR A 193 -13.13 -6.64 -3.89
C TYR A 193 -14.60 -7.04 -3.78
N ASN A 194 -15.32 -6.70 -2.71
CA ASN A 194 -16.79 -6.87 -2.67
C ASN A 194 -17.51 -6.06 -3.76
N GLY A 195 -16.93 -4.96 -4.23
CA GLY A 195 -17.48 -4.13 -5.31
C GLY A 195 -16.95 -4.45 -6.71
N VAL A 196 -15.95 -5.33 -6.83
CA VAL A 196 -15.27 -5.65 -8.09
C VAL A 196 -15.67 -7.06 -8.54
N ASP A 197 -15.75 -7.28 -9.85
CA ASP A 197 -15.90 -8.64 -10.40
C ASP A 197 -14.52 -9.26 -10.64
N LEU A 198 -13.99 -9.98 -9.66
CA LEU A 198 -12.68 -10.64 -9.76
C LEU A 198 -12.66 -11.84 -10.73
N ASP A 199 -13.82 -12.42 -11.03
CA ASP A 199 -13.90 -13.65 -11.81
C ASP A 199 -13.80 -13.37 -13.31
N ASN A 200 -14.38 -12.26 -13.77
CA ASN A 200 -14.42 -11.94 -15.19
C ASN A 200 -14.26 -10.45 -15.51
N PHE A 201 -13.03 -9.98 -15.68
CA PHE A 201 -12.78 -8.63 -16.17
C PHE A 201 -13.15 -8.43 -17.65
N ALA A 202 -13.20 -9.48 -18.47
CA ALA A 202 -13.49 -9.34 -19.91
C ALA A 202 -14.97 -9.09 -20.19
N ALA A 203 -15.85 -9.63 -19.34
CA ALA A 203 -17.28 -9.34 -19.32
C ALA A 203 -17.76 -9.25 -17.86
N PRO A 204 -17.51 -8.11 -17.18
CA PRO A 204 -17.87 -7.93 -15.78
C PRO A 204 -19.38 -8.02 -15.58
N ALA A 205 -19.79 -8.68 -14.50
CA ALA A 205 -21.18 -8.81 -14.09
C ALA A 205 -21.87 -7.45 -13.94
N ALA A 206 -23.18 -7.44 -14.19
CA ALA A 206 -23.98 -6.23 -14.03
C ALA A 206 -23.90 -5.69 -12.60
N GLY A 207 -23.78 -4.37 -12.47
CA GLY A 207 -23.66 -3.67 -11.20
C GLY A 207 -22.28 -3.75 -10.54
N LYS A 208 -21.37 -4.63 -10.98
CA LYS A 208 -19.98 -4.73 -10.48
C LYS A 208 -19.06 -3.79 -11.23
N LEU A 209 -17.94 -3.44 -10.57
CA LEU A 209 -16.93 -2.52 -11.09
C LEU A 209 -15.76 -3.28 -11.73
N THR A 210 -15.17 -2.67 -12.76
CA THR A 210 -13.82 -3.02 -13.22
C THR A 210 -12.76 -2.52 -12.25
N PRO A 211 -11.52 -3.07 -12.28
CA PRO A 211 -10.40 -2.59 -11.47
C PRO A 211 -10.10 -1.10 -11.62
N TYR A 212 -10.26 -0.55 -12.83
CA TYR A 212 -9.96 0.84 -13.14
C TYR A 212 -10.99 1.80 -12.52
N THR A 213 -12.28 1.50 -12.68
CA THR A 213 -13.35 2.30 -12.06
C THR A 213 -13.31 2.20 -10.55
N ALA A 214 -13.06 0.98 -10.02
CA ALA A 214 -12.89 0.79 -8.58
C ALA A 214 -11.71 1.63 -8.05
N MET A 215 -10.59 1.71 -8.77
CA MET A 215 -9.47 2.56 -8.36
C MET A 215 -9.82 4.05 -8.35
N VAL A 216 -10.58 4.55 -9.32
CA VAL A 216 -11.03 5.97 -9.33
C VAL A 216 -11.95 6.24 -8.14
N ILE A 217 -12.97 5.40 -7.93
CA ILE A 217 -13.90 5.53 -6.80
C ILE A 217 -13.15 5.44 -5.47
N PHE A 218 -12.17 4.53 -5.38
CA PHE A 218 -11.32 4.39 -4.23
C PHE A 218 -10.50 5.66 -3.97
N ALA A 219 -9.80 6.19 -4.98
CA ALA A 219 -9.00 7.41 -4.85
C ALA A 219 -9.86 8.62 -4.45
N LEU A 220 -11.07 8.73 -5.01
CA LEU A 220 -12.05 9.75 -4.61
C LEU A 220 -12.54 9.54 -3.17
N GLY A 221 -12.79 8.31 -2.74
CA GLY A 221 -13.15 7.99 -1.36
C GLY A 221 -12.04 8.36 -0.36
N VAL A 222 -10.78 8.11 -0.71
CA VAL A 222 -9.62 8.57 0.06
C VAL A 222 -9.61 10.10 0.11
N PHE A 223 -9.74 10.77 -1.03
CA PHE A 223 -9.77 12.24 -1.13
C PHE A 223 -10.89 12.89 -0.29
N LEU A 224 -12.12 12.41 -0.42
CA LEU A 224 -13.28 12.95 0.29
C LEU A 224 -13.17 12.71 1.79
N SER A 225 -12.77 11.51 2.22
CA SER A 225 -12.56 11.25 3.65
C SER A 225 -11.36 12.01 4.22
N ASN A 226 -10.39 12.40 3.39
CA ASN A 226 -9.23 13.18 3.81
C ASN A 226 -9.61 14.56 4.36
N PHE A 227 -10.66 15.19 3.83
CA PHE A 227 -11.19 16.45 4.36
C PHE A 227 -11.62 16.35 5.82
N ILE A 228 -11.98 15.16 6.29
CA ILE A 228 -12.35 14.93 7.69
C ILE A 228 -11.11 14.44 8.45
N VAL A 229 -10.57 13.29 8.04
CA VAL A 229 -9.54 12.58 8.82
C VAL A 229 -8.25 13.40 8.90
N ASN A 230 -7.73 13.88 7.78
CA ASN A 230 -6.49 14.65 7.79
C ASN A 230 -6.69 16.04 8.40
N THR A 231 -7.86 16.68 8.22
CA THR A 231 -8.15 17.94 8.94
C THR A 231 -8.11 17.76 10.46
N ILE A 232 -8.64 16.66 10.99
CA ILE A 232 -8.57 16.35 12.42
C ILE A 232 -7.10 16.21 12.84
N VAL A 233 -6.30 15.47 12.08
CA VAL A 233 -4.88 15.26 12.36
C VAL A 233 -4.07 16.54 12.22
N MET A 234 -4.38 17.41 11.26
CA MET A 234 -3.78 18.75 11.13
C MET A 234 -4.06 19.62 12.36
N LYS A 235 -5.28 19.58 12.91
CA LYS A 235 -5.69 20.33 14.10
C LYS A 235 -5.16 19.71 15.41
N LYS A 236 -5.03 18.38 15.47
CA LYS A 236 -4.58 17.60 16.63
C LYS A 236 -3.54 16.58 16.20
N PRO A 237 -2.32 17.02 15.85
CA PRO A 237 -1.31 16.15 15.28
C PRO A 237 -0.76 15.17 16.32
N PHE A 238 -0.29 14.02 15.84
CA PHE A 238 0.31 13.02 16.72
C PHE A 238 1.62 13.51 17.33
N VAL A 239 2.37 14.40 16.65
CA VAL A 239 3.57 15.06 17.17
C VAL A 239 3.63 16.49 16.63
N GLY A 240 4.20 17.40 17.42
CA GLY A 240 4.38 18.80 17.06
C GLY A 240 3.13 19.65 17.27
N THR A 241 3.16 20.88 16.77
CA THR A 241 2.05 21.84 16.87
C THR A 241 1.05 21.68 15.72
N PRO A 242 -0.20 22.15 15.87
CA PRO A 242 -1.18 22.13 14.79
C PRO A 242 -0.67 22.80 13.51
N VAL A 243 -1.10 22.29 12.35
CA VAL A 243 -0.86 22.90 11.04
C VAL A 243 -2.15 23.41 10.42
N SER A 244 -2.02 24.37 9.51
CA SER A 244 -3.14 25.04 8.84
C SER A 244 -3.10 24.86 7.33
N TYR A 245 -4.26 25.02 6.69
CA TYR A 245 -4.34 25.08 5.22
C TYR A 245 -3.55 26.25 4.62
N LYS A 246 -3.36 27.35 5.36
CA LYS A 246 -2.49 28.44 4.92
C LYS A 246 -1.05 27.95 4.72
N GLN A 247 -0.55 27.08 5.60
CA GLN A 247 0.76 26.47 5.42
C GLN A 247 0.81 25.51 4.24
N TYR A 248 -0.28 24.77 3.99
CA TYR A 248 -0.39 23.92 2.80
C TYR A 248 -0.25 24.74 1.50
N PHE A 249 -1.03 25.81 1.35
CA PHE A 249 -0.99 26.65 0.15
C PHE A 249 0.25 27.56 0.06
N ALA A 250 1.01 27.72 1.15
CA ALA A 250 2.30 28.41 1.13
C ALA A 250 3.46 27.51 0.66
N GLY A 251 3.20 26.23 0.38
CA GLY A 251 4.18 25.30 -0.17
C GLY A 251 4.66 25.71 -1.55
N ASN A 252 5.90 25.38 -1.88
CA ASN A 252 6.43 25.60 -3.23
C ASN A 252 6.07 24.43 -4.16
N PHE A 253 6.07 24.69 -5.46
CA PHE A 253 5.71 23.70 -6.48
C PHE A 253 6.53 22.40 -6.40
N LYS A 254 7.85 22.49 -6.15
CA LYS A 254 8.71 21.30 -6.07
C LYS A 254 8.32 20.40 -4.90
N THR A 255 7.94 20.98 -3.77
CA THR A 255 7.48 20.24 -2.60
C THR A 255 6.18 19.49 -2.88
N HIS A 256 5.18 20.16 -3.47
CA HIS A 256 3.92 19.52 -3.85
C HIS A 256 4.15 18.40 -4.88
N LEU A 257 5.02 18.62 -5.87
CA LEU A 257 5.32 17.64 -6.90
C LEU A 257 5.88 16.33 -6.33
N VAL A 258 6.71 16.39 -5.29
CA VAL A 258 7.22 15.19 -4.61
C VAL A 258 6.10 14.41 -3.93
N GLY A 259 5.15 15.10 -3.30
CA GLY A 259 3.99 14.45 -2.68
C GLY A 259 3.03 13.84 -3.70
N ILE A 260 2.73 14.57 -4.77
CA ILE A 260 1.92 14.08 -5.90
C ILE A 260 2.57 12.85 -6.51
N LEU A 261 3.88 12.85 -6.72
CA LEU A 261 4.62 11.69 -7.22
C LEU A 261 4.45 10.47 -6.29
N GLY A 262 4.51 10.66 -4.98
CA GLY A 262 4.23 9.61 -4.00
C GLY A 262 2.85 8.98 -4.19
N GLY A 263 1.83 9.82 -4.39
CA GLY A 263 0.47 9.40 -4.70
C GLY A 263 0.36 8.60 -6.00
N CYS A 264 0.99 9.09 -7.06
CA CYS A 264 1.03 8.42 -8.36
C CYS A 264 1.70 7.05 -8.27
N ILE A 265 2.84 6.95 -7.57
CA ILE A 265 3.55 5.69 -7.36
C ILE A 265 2.64 4.69 -6.64
N TRP A 266 2.01 5.09 -5.54
CA TRP A 266 1.13 4.19 -4.80
C TRP A 266 -0.08 3.77 -5.65
N ALA A 267 -0.73 4.72 -6.33
CA ALA A 267 -1.89 4.46 -7.18
C ALA A 267 -1.56 3.52 -8.34
N LEU A 268 -0.39 3.66 -8.97
CA LEU A 268 0.10 2.72 -9.97
C LEU A 268 0.18 1.30 -9.37
N GLY A 269 0.86 1.16 -8.24
CA GLY A 269 1.02 -0.13 -7.58
C GLY A 269 -0.30 -0.80 -7.25
N THR A 270 -1.23 -0.05 -6.64
CA THR A 270 -2.56 -0.56 -6.27
C THR A 270 -3.40 -0.92 -7.50
N SER A 271 -3.35 -0.11 -8.55
CA SER A 271 -4.06 -0.39 -9.81
C SER A 271 -3.58 -1.71 -10.43
N LEU A 272 -2.26 -1.89 -10.52
CA LEU A 272 -1.66 -3.12 -11.04
C LEU A 272 -1.99 -4.33 -10.17
N ASN A 273 -2.13 -4.14 -8.85
CA ASN A 273 -2.54 -5.19 -7.93
C ASN A 273 -3.97 -5.66 -8.21
N TYR A 274 -4.92 -4.73 -8.34
CA TYR A 274 -6.31 -5.06 -8.66
C TYR A 274 -6.44 -5.73 -10.04
N ILE A 275 -5.67 -5.26 -11.02
CA ILE A 275 -5.63 -5.86 -12.36
C ILE A 275 -5.05 -7.28 -12.32
N ALA A 276 -4.00 -7.50 -11.52
CA ALA A 276 -3.39 -8.81 -11.36
C ALA A 276 -4.27 -9.79 -10.58
N ALA A 277 -5.07 -9.30 -9.63
CA ALA A 277 -5.90 -10.13 -8.75
C ALA A 277 -6.88 -11.05 -9.50
N GLY A 278 -7.39 -10.63 -10.66
CA GLY A 278 -8.28 -11.48 -11.47
C GLY A 278 -7.61 -12.72 -12.08
N LYS A 279 -6.27 -12.79 -12.09
CA LYS A 279 -5.52 -13.99 -12.52
C LYS A 279 -4.66 -14.61 -11.43
N ALA A 280 -4.08 -13.81 -10.54
CA ALA A 280 -3.30 -14.32 -9.43
C ALA A 280 -4.18 -14.77 -8.25
N GLY A 281 -5.42 -14.30 -8.17
CA GLY A 281 -6.26 -14.43 -6.97
C GLY A 281 -6.05 -13.28 -5.99
N ALA A 282 -7.08 -12.96 -5.22
CA ALA A 282 -7.08 -11.84 -4.27
C ALA A 282 -5.99 -11.98 -3.20
N ALA A 283 -5.85 -13.19 -2.62
CA ALA A 283 -4.90 -13.44 -1.54
C ALA A 283 -3.43 -13.44 -2.01
N VAL A 284 -3.14 -14.06 -3.17
CA VAL A 284 -1.77 -14.11 -3.73
C VAL A 284 -1.33 -12.73 -4.16
N SER A 285 -2.17 -12.01 -4.93
CA SER A 285 -1.83 -10.66 -5.40
C SER A 285 -1.58 -9.72 -4.22
N TYR A 286 -2.42 -9.76 -3.19
CA TYR A 286 -2.21 -9.00 -1.96
C TYR A 286 -0.90 -9.41 -1.27
N ALA A 287 -0.66 -10.70 -1.05
CA ALA A 287 0.55 -11.20 -0.39
C ALA A 287 1.84 -10.78 -1.12
N LEU A 288 1.87 -10.88 -2.45
CA LEU A 288 3.01 -10.47 -3.27
C LEU A 288 3.25 -8.95 -3.20
N GLY A 289 2.18 -8.15 -3.26
CA GLY A 289 2.29 -6.70 -3.08
C GLY A 289 2.90 -6.31 -1.73
N GLN A 290 2.61 -7.09 -0.68
CA GLN A 290 3.15 -6.89 0.67
C GLN A 290 4.61 -7.31 0.86
N GLY A 291 5.32 -7.71 -0.21
CA GLY A 291 6.79 -7.69 -0.21
C GLY A 291 7.38 -6.26 -0.15
N ALA A 292 6.54 -5.21 -0.14
CA ALA A 292 6.91 -3.81 -0.05
C ALA A 292 7.96 -3.47 1.04
N PRO A 293 7.97 -4.08 2.24
CA PRO A 293 9.00 -3.80 3.24
C PRO A 293 10.40 -4.23 2.80
N MET A 294 10.52 -5.26 1.94
CA MET A 294 11.82 -5.63 1.35
C MET A 294 12.33 -4.49 0.47
N ILE A 295 11.48 -3.94 -0.39
CA ILE A 295 11.85 -2.81 -1.27
C ILE A 295 12.18 -1.57 -0.44
N ALA A 296 11.38 -1.27 0.59
CA ALA A 296 11.68 -0.18 1.52
C ALA A 296 13.04 -0.40 2.22
N ALA A 297 13.38 -1.63 2.58
CA ALA A 297 14.69 -1.98 3.15
C ALA A 297 15.82 -1.80 2.13
N ILE A 298 15.62 -2.12 0.84
CA ILE A 298 16.61 -1.85 -0.23
C ILE A 298 16.91 -0.35 -0.31
N TRP A 299 15.87 0.50 -0.31
CA TRP A 299 16.04 1.94 -0.24
C TRP A 299 16.84 2.36 1.00
N GLY A 300 16.47 1.83 2.18
CA GLY A 300 17.14 2.11 3.45
C GLY A 300 18.63 1.74 3.44
N VAL A 301 18.97 0.53 3.01
CA VAL A 301 20.32 -0.03 3.02
C VAL A 301 21.21 0.61 1.96
N PHE A 302 20.76 0.66 0.71
CA PHE A 302 21.66 0.99 -0.42
C PHE A 302 21.62 2.46 -0.81
N ILE A 303 20.44 3.10 -0.73
CA ILE A 303 20.27 4.49 -1.18
C ILE A 303 20.45 5.46 -0.01
N TRP A 304 19.68 5.26 1.06
CA TRP A 304 19.74 6.10 2.25
C TRP A 304 20.90 5.78 3.17
N LYS A 305 21.53 4.60 2.98
CA LYS A 305 22.68 4.14 3.77
C LYS A 305 22.43 4.18 5.28
N GLU A 306 21.19 3.89 5.70
CA GLU A 306 20.75 3.93 7.10
C GLU A 306 21.52 2.96 8.00
N PHE A 307 22.07 1.89 7.41
CA PHE A 307 22.81 0.85 8.10
C PHE A 307 24.33 0.98 7.93
N LYS A 308 24.82 2.12 7.40
CA LYS A 308 26.26 2.34 7.23
C LYS A 308 26.97 2.34 8.59
N GLY A 309 27.97 1.48 8.75
CA GLY A 309 28.69 1.31 10.03
C GLY A 309 28.02 0.36 11.01
N ALA A 310 26.96 -0.34 10.61
CA ALA A 310 26.30 -1.30 11.47
C ALA A 310 27.20 -2.52 11.78
N LYS A 311 27.03 -3.07 12.99
CA LYS A 311 27.77 -4.25 13.47
C LYS A 311 27.47 -5.48 12.60
N LYS A 312 28.39 -6.45 12.56
CA LYS A 312 28.24 -7.71 11.79
C LYS A 312 26.88 -8.40 12.01
N GLY A 313 26.38 -8.40 13.25
CA GLY A 313 25.08 -9.00 13.59
C GLY A 313 23.88 -8.31 12.94
N VAL A 314 23.94 -7.00 12.64
CA VAL A 314 22.88 -6.29 11.91
C VAL A 314 22.92 -6.67 10.43
N ASN A 315 24.13 -6.73 9.84
CA ASN A 315 24.27 -7.16 8.44
C ASN A 315 23.78 -8.60 8.23
N LEU A 316 24.01 -9.50 9.21
CA LEU A 316 23.47 -10.85 9.16
C LEU A 316 21.93 -10.86 9.18
N LEU A 317 21.30 -10.04 10.03
CA LEU A 317 19.84 -9.92 10.06
C LEU A 317 19.26 -9.39 8.75
N LEU A 318 19.94 -8.44 8.10
CA LEU A 318 19.54 -7.92 6.80
C LEU A 318 19.69 -8.97 5.69
N THR A 319 20.80 -9.71 5.66
CA THR A 319 20.98 -10.81 4.71
C THR A 319 19.90 -11.89 4.90
N LEU A 320 19.65 -12.29 6.14
CA LEU A 320 18.62 -13.28 6.47
C LEU A 320 17.23 -12.79 6.04
N MET A 321 16.91 -11.52 6.32
CA MET A 321 15.68 -10.88 5.86
C MET A 321 15.52 -11.01 4.33
N PHE A 322 16.54 -10.67 3.53
CA PHE A 322 16.44 -10.75 2.07
C PHE A 322 16.21 -12.18 1.58
N VAL A 323 16.95 -13.15 2.12
CA VAL A 323 16.79 -14.57 1.76
C VAL A 323 15.38 -15.05 2.09
N LEU A 324 14.88 -14.73 3.29
CA LEU A 324 13.53 -15.13 3.72
C LEU A 324 12.43 -14.47 2.88
N PHE A 325 12.58 -13.20 2.50
CA PHE A 325 11.64 -12.53 1.60
C PHE A 325 11.61 -13.19 0.23
N ILE A 326 12.78 -13.41 -0.39
CA ILE A 326 12.87 -14.01 -1.73
C ILE A 326 12.24 -15.42 -1.72
N THR A 327 12.60 -16.24 -0.74
CA THR A 327 12.02 -17.59 -0.60
C THR A 327 10.52 -17.53 -0.34
N GLY A 328 10.08 -16.69 0.60
CA GLY A 328 8.67 -16.55 0.96
C GLY A 328 7.80 -16.07 -0.20
N LEU A 329 8.26 -15.05 -0.93
CA LEU A 329 7.59 -14.57 -2.15
C LEU A 329 7.60 -15.62 -3.25
N GLY A 330 8.70 -16.38 -3.42
CA GLY A 330 8.76 -17.51 -4.34
C GLY A 330 7.70 -18.57 -4.04
N LEU A 331 7.51 -18.92 -2.77
CA LEU A 331 6.45 -19.86 -2.36
C LEU A 331 5.05 -19.27 -2.59
N ILE A 332 4.84 -17.98 -2.36
CA ILE A 332 3.56 -17.31 -2.65
C ILE A 332 3.27 -17.34 -4.16
N VAL A 333 4.28 -17.13 -5.03
CA VAL A 333 4.12 -17.26 -6.48
C VAL A 333 3.75 -18.69 -6.87
N VAL A 334 4.38 -19.71 -6.29
CA VAL A 334 4.02 -21.11 -6.57
C VAL A 334 2.62 -21.44 -6.04
N ALA A 335 2.19 -20.82 -4.93
CA ALA A 335 0.90 -21.08 -4.33
C ALA A 335 -0.31 -20.65 -5.18
N GLY A 336 -0.13 -19.67 -6.09
CA GLY A 336 -1.19 -19.17 -6.97
C GLY A 336 -1.28 -19.84 -8.34
N ASN A 337 -0.35 -20.75 -8.66
CA ASN A 337 -0.30 -21.48 -9.93
C ASN A 337 -0.69 -22.94 -9.74
#